data_AF-A0A3D3B0P7-F1
#
_entry.id   AF-A0A3D3B0P7-F1
#
_cell.length_a   1.000
_cell.length_b   1.000
_cell.length_c   1.000
_cell.angle_alpha   90.00
_cell.angle_beta   90.00
_cell.angle_gamma   90.00
#
_symmetry.space_group_name_H-M   'P 1'
#
loop_
_entity.id
_entity.type
_entity.pdbx_description
1 polymer ?
#
loop_
_entity_poly.entity_id
_entity_poly.type
_entity_poly.pdbx_seq_one_letter_code
_entity_poly.pdbx_strand_id
1 'polypeptide(L)'
;MTAGIGAIEQMLSEDAQQLVGVPHSRGGGRISYRWGRTKGKIGFHGGKVAVHRPRVRSLDGHEVALPTWTAAQAEDWLGRW
;
A
#
# COMPACT_ATOMS: atom_id res chain seq x y z
N MET A 1 2.91 -21.10 -4.33
CA MET A 1 3.82 -20.07 -3.79
C MET A 1 3.19 -18.67 -3.88
N THR A 2 1.93 -18.48 -3.48
CA THR A 2 1.22 -17.19 -3.65
C THR A 2 0.83 -16.53 -2.32
N ALA A 3 1.02 -17.23 -1.19
CA ALA A 3 0.62 -16.75 0.13
C ALA A 3 1.39 -15.49 0.57
N GLY A 4 2.68 -15.38 0.24
CA GLY A 4 3.51 -14.22 0.62
C GLY A 4 3.07 -12.92 -0.07
N ILE A 5 2.74 -12.97 -1.37
CA ILE A 5 2.27 -11.80 -2.12
C ILE A 5 0.88 -11.36 -1.62
N GLY A 6 -0.01 -12.32 -1.38
CA GLY A 6 -1.34 -12.03 -0.85
C GLY A 6 -1.31 -11.33 0.50
N ALA A 7 -0.43 -11.75 1.40
CA ALA A 7 -0.24 -11.11 2.71
C ALA A 7 0.21 -9.65 2.57
N ILE A 8 1.18 -9.37 1.68
CA ILE A 8 1.66 -8.01 1.41
C ILE A 8 0.54 -7.14 0.85
N GLU A 9 -0.26 -7.66 -0.09
CA GLU A 9 -1.40 -6.92 -0.63
C GLU A 9 -2.48 -6.61 0.42
N GLN A 10 -2.72 -7.53 1.36
CA GLN A 10 -3.64 -7.29 2.49
C GLN A 10 -3.11 -6.20 3.40
N MET A 11 -1.84 -6.28 3.83
CA MET A 11 -1.21 -5.26 4.69
C MET A 11 -1.24 -3.87 4.03
N LEU A 12 -0.99 -3.80 2.72
CA LEU A 12 -1.10 -2.56 1.95
C LEU A 12 -2.55 -2.05 1.89
N SER A 13 -3.53 -2.95 1.76
CA SER A 13 -4.95 -2.60 1.74
C SER A 13 -5.45 -2.09 3.09
N GLU A 14 -4.95 -2.63 4.19
CA GLU A 14 -5.23 -2.15 5.55
C GLU A 14 -4.65 -0.76 5.78
N ASP A 15 -3.40 -0.53 5.38
CA ASP A 15 -2.76 0.79 5.46
C ASP A 15 -3.52 1.85 4.63
N ALA A 16 -3.96 1.49 3.42
CA ALA A 16 -4.80 2.35 2.61
C ALA A 16 -6.16 2.66 3.26
N GLN A 17 -6.74 1.72 4.00
CA GLN A 17 -7.99 1.94 4.74
C GLN A 17 -7.77 2.89 5.92
N GLN A 18 -6.66 2.78 6.64
CA GLN A 18 -6.28 3.72 7.70
C GLN A 18 -6.13 5.15 7.15
N LEU A 19 -5.49 5.31 6.00
CA LEU A 19 -5.27 6.62 5.36
C LEU A 19 -6.54 7.25 4.75
N VAL A 20 -7.43 6.43 4.19
CA VAL A 20 -8.70 6.90 3.59
C VAL A 20 -9.79 7.11 4.65
N GLY A 21 -9.64 6.48 5.82
CA GLY A 21 -10.65 6.42 6.85
C GLY A 21 -11.84 5.52 6.49
N VAL A 22 -12.72 5.31 7.46
CA VAL A 22 -13.88 4.42 7.32
C VAL A 22 -14.81 4.91 6.19
N PRO A 23 -15.21 4.03 5.26
CA PRO A 23 -16.26 4.34 4.28
C PRO A 23 -17.52 4.87 4.99
N HIS A 24 -18.11 5.96 4.48
CA HIS A 24 -19.32 6.60 5.01
C HIS A 24 -19.21 7.37 6.33
N SER A 25 -18.00 7.59 6.87
CA SER A 25 -17.87 8.54 7.98
C SER A 25 -18.04 9.98 7.48
N ARG A 26 -19.03 10.70 8.02
CA ARG A 26 -19.31 12.12 7.74
C ARG A 26 -18.45 13.09 8.56
N GLY A 27 -17.51 12.57 9.37
CA GLY A 27 -16.57 13.39 10.13
C GLY A 27 -15.49 13.96 9.21
N GLY A 28 -15.32 15.28 9.20
CA GLY A 28 -14.39 16.03 8.34
C GLY A 28 -12.89 15.78 8.56
N GLY A 29 -12.48 14.62 9.07
CA GLY A 29 -11.09 14.21 9.26
C GLY A 29 -10.55 13.32 8.14
N ARG A 30 -11.21 13.28 6.98
CA ARG A 30 -10.82 12.41 5.87
C ARG A 30 -9.63 13.01 5.12
N ILE A 31 -8.42 12.58 5.43
CA ILE A 31 -7.20 13.12 4.83
C ILE A 31 -6.94 12.64 3.39
N SER A 32 -7.64 11.57 2.95
CA SER A 32 -7.41 10.95 1.65
C SER A 32 -8.64 10.23 1.04
N TYR A 33 -8.63 10.04 -0.28
CA TYR A 33 -9.58 9.26 -1.08
C TYR A 33 -8.93 8.03 -1.71
N ARG A 34 -9.69 6.94 -1.84
CA ARG A 34 -9.26 5.74 -2.58
C ARG A 34 -9.32 6.01 -4.08
N TRP A 35 -8.20 5.82 -4.78
CA TRP A 35 -8.06 6.10 -6.23
C TRP A 35 -7.89 4.81 -7.07
N GLY A 36 -7.90 3.63 -6.44
CA GLY A 36 -7.83 2.34 -7.13
C GLY A 36 -6.66 1.48 -6.67
N ARG A 37 -6.14 0.61 -7.55
CA ARG A 37 -4.95 -0.22 -7.32
C ARG A 37 -4.00 -0.06 -8.50
N THR A 38 -2.69 -0.03 -8.23
CA THR A 38 -1.63 -0.01 -9.24
C THR A 38 -0.69 -1.20 -9.03
N LYS A 39 -0.01 -1.63 -10.09
CA LYS A 39 1.01 -2.67 -10.00
C LYS A 39 2.34 -2.03 -9.65
N GLY A 40 2.88 -2.37 -8.49
CA GLY A 40 4.22 -1.97 -8.06
C GLY A 40 5.16 -3.18 -8.02
N LYS A 41 6.45 -2.96 -8.18
CA LYS A 41 7.47 -4.02 -8.03
C LYS A 41 8.18 -3.83 -6.69
N ILE A 42 8.27 -4.88 -5.88
CA ILE A 42 9.05 -4.90 -4.63
C ILE A 42 10.08 -6.03 -4.68
N GLY A 43 11.19 -5.86 -3.95
CA GLY A 43 12.14 -6.94 -3.68
C GLY A 43 11.51 -7.94 -2.71
N PHE A 44 11.45 -9.21 -3.10
CA PHE A 44 10.91 -10.29 -2.30
C PHE A 44 11.68 -11.58 -2.57
N HIS A 45 12.29 -12.16 -1.53
CA HIS A 45 13.12 -13.38 -1.58
C HIS A 45 14.14 -13.39 -2.74
N GLY A 46 14.98 -12.35 -2.83
CA GLY A 46 16.03 -12.27 -3.85
C GLY A 46 15.53 -12.03 -5.29
N GLY A 47 14.23 -11.80 -5.48
CA GLY A 47 13.62 -11.49 -6.77
C GLY A 47 12.73 -10.24 -6.73
N LYS A 48 12.44 -9.66 -7.90
CA LYS A 48 11.46 -8.56 -8.01
C LYS A 48 10.07 -9.15 -8.26
N VAL A 49 9.15 -9.01 -7.31
CA VAL A 49 7.75 -9.46 -7.47
C VAL A 49 6.83 -8.27 -7.75
N ALA A 50 5.85 -8.49 -8.64
CA ALA A 50 4.80 -7.51 -8.90
C ALA A 50 3.66 -7.72 -7.89
N VAL A 51 3.28 -6.66 -7.18
CA VAL A 51 2.19 -6.66 -6.20
C VAL A 51 1.17 -5.57 -6.53
N HIS A 52 -0.11 -5.84 -6.27
CA HIS A 52 -1.19 -4.88 -6.48
C HIS A 52 -1.35 -3.99 -5.26
N ARG A 53 -0.64 -2.85 -5.28
CA ARG A 53 -0.71 -1.83 -4.24
C ARG A 53 -1.97 -0.96 -4.42
N PRO A 54 -2.76 -0.73 -3.37
CA PRO A 54 -3.80 0.28 -3.40
C PRO A 54 -3.21 1.69 -3.53
N ARG A 55 -3.92 2.53 -4.29
CA ARG A 55 -3.56 3.92 -4.53
C ARG A 55 -4.50 4.82 -3.75
N VAL A 56 -3.91 5.71 -2.97
CA VAL A 56 -4.61 6.67 -2.13
C VAL A 56 -4.18 8.07 -2.58
N ARG A 57 -5.12 8.99 -2.70
CA ARG A 57 -4.89 10.40 -3.03
C ARG A 57 -5.29 11.26 -1.85
N SER A 58 -4.45 12.21 -1.45
CA SER A 58 -4.80 13.19 -0.43
C SER A 58 -5.93 14.10 -0.93
N LEU A 59 -6.59 14.82 -0.02
CA LEU A 59 -7.51 15.91 -0.37
C LEU A 59 -6.87 16.95 -1.31
N ASP A 60 -5.56 17.16 -1.17
CA ASP A 60 -4.77 18.08 -1.99
C ASP A 60 -4.54 17.56 -3.44
N GLY A 61 -4.96 16.33 -3.74
CA GLY A 61 -4.82 15.71 -5.08
C GLY A 61 -3.50 14.98 -5.32
N HIS A 62 -2.58 15.04 -4.35
CA HIS A 62 -1.30 14.34 -4.37
C HIS A 62 -1.46 12.86 -4.04
N GLU A 63 -0.67 11.99 -4.67
CA GLU A 63 -0.64 10.57 -4.32
C GLU A 63 0.04 10.39 -2.95
N VAL A 64 -0.64 9.69 -2.04
CA VAL A 64 -0.11 9.40 -0.71
C VAL A 64 0.62 8.06 -0.76
N ALA A 65 1.89 8.09 -0.39
CA ALA A 65 2.68 6.88 -0.19
C ALA A 65 2.14 6.09 1.01
N LEU A 66 1.89 4.79 0.83
CA LEU A 66 1.48 3.91 1.92
C LEU A 66 2.71 3.67 2.81
N PRO A 67 2.69 3.91 4.13
CA PRO A 67 3.79 3.58 5.04
C PRO A 67 4.39 2.19 4.80
N THR A 68 3.55 1.15 4.68
CA THR A 68 3.98 -0.23 4.39
C THR A 68 4.69 -0.35 3.03
N TRP A 69 4.27 0.42 2.02
CA TRP A 69 4.93 0.43 0.71
C TRP A 69 6.28 1.14 0.75
N THR A 70 6.36 2.26 1.46
CA THR A 70 7.61 2.99 1.63
C THR A 70 8.62 2.12 2.38
N ALA A 71 8.17 1.43 3.44
CA ALA A 71 8.98 0.45 4.16
C ALA A 71 9.43 -0.71 3.25
N ALA A 72 8.54 -1.27 2.43
CA ALA A 72 8.87 -2.36 1.50
C ALA A 72 9.78 -1.96 0.32
N GLN A 73 9.87 -0.65 0.01
CA GLN A 73 10.85 -0.14 -0.96
C GLN A 73 12.18 0.22 -0.30
N ALA A 74 12.15 0.74 0.92
CA ALA A 74 13.35 1.18 1.64
C ALA A 74 14.12 0.00 2.24
N GLU A 75 13.39 -0.95 2.80
CA GLU A 75 13.92 -2.23 3.21
C GLU A 75 13.57 -3.22 2.10
N ASP A 76 14.58 -3.74 1.40
CA ASP A 76 14.40 -4.98 0.65
C ASP A 76 14.08 -6.06 1.69
N TRP A 77 12.79 -6.28 1.96
CA TRP A 77 12.29 -7.00 3.14
C TRP A 77 12.91 -8.40 3.29
N LEU A 78 13.44 -8.97 2.20
CA LEU A 78 13.99 -10.32 2.18
C LEU A 78 15.28 -10.45 1.35
N GLY A 79 15.93 -9.35 0.97
CA GLY A 79 17.11 -9.34 0.10
C GLY A 79 18.43 -9.64 0.82
N ARG A 80 18.36 -10.11 2.07
CA ARG A 80 19.54 -10.37 2.89
C ARG A 80 19.65 -11.81 3.43
N TRP A 81 18.92 -12.76 2.87
CA TRP A 81 19.09 -14.19 3.14
C TRP A 81 19.37 -14.97 1.86
#